data_AF-A0A956PKM6-F1
#
_entry.id   AF-A0A956PKM6-F1
#
_cell.length_a   1.000
_cell.length_b   1.000
_cell.length_c   1.000
_cell.angle_alpha   90.00
_cell.angle_beta   90.00
_cell.angle_gamma   90.00
#
_symmetry.space_group_name_H-M   'P 1'
#
loop_
_entity.id
_entity.type
_entity.pdbx_description
1 polymer ?
#
loop_
_entity_poly.entity_id
_entity_poly.type
_entity_poly.pdbx_seq_one_letter_code
_entity_poly.pdbx_strand_id
1 'polypeptide(L)'
;MNTVRPTSILPFGYPRIDVMRRTDTDSEGNEFPVDYSQTGIDLGDGIFYDLAGHITISPDRAMGEQAGKNDFGGAHLDSPGWNDTRVSRSGENVLVDGPGWNDFRISEKPGDTHVDGPGWNDLQIRDSENTTIIDGPGWNDWRITREDNSVTIDGPGWNDWRMTRDGDNLRIDGPGWNDFRVSKNGDTVEVDGPGWNDVRVTRRDGQTKVDGPGWDDWLIKESDSKTTVDGPGWNDHTIDWS
;
A
#
# COMPACT_ATOMS: atom_id res chain seq x y z
N MET A 1 -8.82 13.09 -29.42
CA MET A 1 -9.93 12.16 -29.75
C MET A 1 -9.47 10.77 -29.34
N ASN A 2 -9.98 10.24 -28.22
CA ASN A 2 -9.60 8.91 -27.76
C ASN A 2 -10.25 7.87 -28.67
N THR A 3 -9.42 7.15 -29.42
CA THR A 3 -9.87 6.01 -30.22
C THR A 3 -9.66 4.76 -29.38
N VAL A 4 -10.64 4.45 -28.53
CA VAL A 4 -10.70 3.14 -27.86
C VAL A 4 -10.93 2.10 -28.94
N ARG A 5 -9.93 1.26 -29.23
CA ARG A 5 -10.12 0.09 -30.10
C ARG A 5 -10.89 -0.97 -29.31
N PRO A 6 -11.80 -1.72 -29.95
CA PRO A 6 -12.64 -2.69 -29.26
C PRO A 6 -11.76 -3.80 -28.68
N THR A 7 -11.72 -3.88 -27.36
CA THR A 7 -11.32 -5.09 -26.63
C THR A 7 -12.24 -6.21 -27.12
N SER A 8 -11.68 -7.23 -27.77
CA SER A 8 -12.46 -8.42 -28.13
C SER A 8 -12.79 -9.17 -26.83
N ILE A 9 -13.99 -8.93 -26.30
CA ILE A 9 -14.50 -9.66 -25.14
C ILE A 9 -14.82 -11.08 -25.63
N LEU A 10 -13.90 -12.02 -25.38
CA LEU A 10 -14.18 -13.44 -25.57
C LEU A 10 -15.07 -13.95 -24.44
N PRO A 11 -15.97 -14.91 -24.73
CA PRO A 11 -16.92 -15.44 -23.75
C PRO A 11 -16.22 -16.16 -22.59
N PHE A 12 -16.91 -16.21 -21.45
CA PHE A 12 -16.48 -16.89 -20.22
C PHE A 12 -16.01 -18.33 -20.48
N GLY A 13 -14.90 -18.74 -19.83
CA GLY A 13 -14.43 -20.14 -19.83
C GLY A 13 -13.25 -20.46 -20.77
N TYR A 14 -12.59 -19.46 -21.38
CA TYR A 14 -11.35 -19.66 -22.12
C TYR A 14 -10.13 -19.17 -21.32
N PRO A 15 -8.95 -19.83 -21.44
CA PRO A 15 -7.71 -19.30 -20.88
C PRO A 15 -7.46 -17.89 -21.41
N ARG A 16 -7.27 -16.93 -20.48
CA ARG A 16 -6.95 -15.54 -20.83
C ARG A 16 -5.44 -15.38 -20.87
N ILE A 17 -4.92 -15.02 -22.04
CA ILE A 17 -3.60 -14.38 -22.14
C ILE A 17 -3.91 -12.89 -22.22
N ASP A 18 -3.87 -12.21 -21.08
CA ASP A 18 -4.06 -10.76 -21.04
C ASP A 18 -2.74 -10.10 -21.47
N VAL A 19 -2.64 -9.81 -22.77
CA VAL A 19 -1.55 -9.02 -23.34
C VAL A 19 -1.83 -7.55 -23.03
N MET A 20 -1.41 -7.08 -21.85
CA MET A 20 -1.48 -5.65 -21.53
C MET A 20 -0.38 -4.90 -22.27
N ARG A 21 -0.76 -4.18 -23.34
CA ARG A 21 0.10 -3.19 -23.98
C ARG A 21 -0.15 -1.83 -23.34
N ARG A 22 0.71 -1.41 -22.42
CA ARG A 22 0.75 -0.02 -21.96
C ARG A 22 1.56 0.81 -22.95
N THR A 23 0.95 1.87 -23.49
CA THR A 23 1.64 2.93 -24.21
C THR A 23 1.64 4.18 -23.33
N ASP A 24 2.80 4.82 -23.17
CA ASP A 24 2.85 6.18 -22.61
C ASP A 24 2.81 7.17 -23.78
N THR A 25 2.35 8.39 -23.52
CA THR A 25 2.22 9.43 -24.52
C THR A 25 3.17 10.57 -24.20
N ASP A 26 3.97 11.01 -25.16
CA ASP A 26 4.83 12.18 -24.97
C ASP A 26 4.01 13.48 -24.94
N SER A 27 4.67 14.59 -24.62
CA SER A 27 4.07 15.93 -24.62
C SER A 27 3.56 16.40 -25.98
N GLU A 28 3.89 15.69 -27.06
CA GLU A 28 3.48 15.97 -28.44
C GLU A 28 2.32 15.05 -28.89
N GLY A 29 1.88 14.13 -28.04
CA GLY A 29 0.79 13.20 -28.33
C GLY A 29 1.22 11.91 -29.02
N ASN A 30 2.52 11.65 -29.16
CA ASN A 30 3.02 10.41 -29.74
C ASN A 30 3.07 9.31 -28.69
N GLU A 31 2.47 8.16 -29.03
CA GLU A 31 2.49 6.98 -28.17
C GLU A 31 3.80 6.20 -28.36
N PHE A 32 4.46 5.85 -27.25
CA PHE A 32 5.64 5.00 -27.23
C PHE A 32 5.49 3.83 -26.24
N PRO A 33 6.11 2.68 -26.54
CA PRO A 33 6.10 1.52 -25.65
C PRO A 33 6.97 1.78 -24.39
N VAL A 34 6.50 1.36 -23.23
CA VAL A 34 7.25 1.40 -21.95
C VAL A 34 7.93 0.05 -21.65
N ASP A 35 9.17 0.10 -21.15
CA ASP A 35 10.12 -1.04 -21.00
C ASP A 35 9.95 -1.88 -19.72
N TYR A 36 8.71 -2.15 -19.29
CA TYR A 36 8.44 -3.26 -18.37
C TYR A 36 7.70 -4.38 -19.12
N SER A 37 8.08 -5.63 -18.87
CA SER A 37 7.73 -6.86 -19.61
C SER A 37 6.25 -6.92 -20.05
N GLN A 38 6.03 -6.76 -21.36
CA GLN A 38 4.73 -6.48 -22.00
C GLN A 38 3.82 -7.72 -22.23
N THR A 39 4.10 -8.85 -21.58
CA THR A 39 3.31 -10.09 -21.73
C THR A 39 3.46 -10.96 -20.50
N GLY A 40 2.34 -11.51 -20.02
CA GLY A 40 2.29 -12.38 -18.85
C GLY A 40 0.97 -13.14 -18.76
N ILE A 41 0.87 -14.00 -17.77
CA ILE A 41 -0.34 -14.76 -17.44
C ILE A 41 -0.94 -14.13 -16.18
N ASP A 42 -2.21 -13.68 -16.25
CA ASP A 42 -2.97 -13.33 -15.06
C ASP A 42 -3.28 -14.63 -14.30
N LEU A 43 -2.70 -14.74 -13.10
CA LEU A 43 -2.87 -15.91 -12.25
C LEU A 43 -4.13 -15.79 -11.38
N GLY A 44 -4.87 -14.68 -11.39
CA GLY A 44 -5.89 -14.36 -10.39
C GLY A 44 -5.29 -13.52 -9.25
N ASP A 45 -6.11 -13.01 -8.32
CA ASP A 45 -5.56 -12.30 -7.15
C ASP A 45 -5.05 -10.86 -7.43
N GLY A 46 -4.85 -10.48 -8.71
CA GLY A 46 -4.03 -9.33 -9.10
C GLY A 46 -2.56 -9.70 -9.29
N ILE A 47 -2.26 -11.01 -9.33
CA ILE A 47 -0.94 -11.59 -9.49
C ILE A 47 -0.71 -11.87 -10.96
N PHE A 48 0.34 -11.28 -11.52
CA PHE A 48 0.77 -11.45 -12.90
C PHE A 48 2.13 -12.13 -12.93
N TYR A 49 2.26 -13.20 -13.72
CA TYR A 49 3.54 -13.81 -14.01
C TYR A 49 4.00 -13.41 -15.41
N ASP A 50 5.15 -12.76 -15.53
CA ASP A 50 5.66 -12.27 -16.80
C ASP A 50 6.55 -13.30 -17.54
N LEU A 51 6.82 -13.06 -18.83
CA LEU A 51 7.72 -13.93 -19.62
C LEU A 51 9.19 -13.90 -19.14
N ALA A 52 9.56 -12.95 -18.27
CA ALA A 52 10.90 -12.88 -17.69
C ALA A 52 11.04 -13.76 -16.42
N GLY A 53 9.96 -14.40 -15.99
CA GLY A 53 9.94 -15.25 -14.81
C GLY A 53 9.65 -14.51 -13.51
N HIS A 54 9.18 -13.27 -13.58
CA HIS A 54 8.87 -12.46 -12.42
C HIS A 54 7.38 -12.49 -12.09
N ILE A 55 7.09 -12.44 -10.79
CA ILE A 55 5.74 -12.22 -10.27
C ILE A 55 5.59 -10.73 -9.97
N THR A 56 4.58 -10.10 -10.55
CA THR A 56 4.24 -8.69 -10.34
C THR A 56 2.79 -8.58 -9.86
N ILE A 57 2.52 -7.66 -8.95
CA ILE A 57 1.15 -7.33 -8.55
C ILE A 57 0.65 -6.23 -9.49
N SER A 58 -0.41 -6.48 -10.25
CA SER A 58 -1.03 -5.44 -11.07
C SER A 58 -1.89 -4.53 -10.19
N PRO A 59 -1.62 -3.21 -10.17
CA PRO A 59 -2.32 -2.26 -9.31
C PRO A 59 -3.77 -2.00 -9.73
N ASP A 60 -4.23 -2.49 -10.88
CA ASP A 60 -5.62 -2.29 -11.35
C ASP A 60 -6.68 -2.94 -10.44
N ARG A 61 -6.27 -3.81 -9.50
CA ARG A 61 -7.14 -4.31 -8.41
C ARG A 61 -7.24 -3.40 -7.18
N ALA A 62 -6.61 -2.22 -7.17
CA ALA A 62 -6.88 -1.18 -6.18
C ALA A 62 -8.23 -0.45 -6.40
N MET A 63 -8.93 -0.70 -7.52
CA MET A 63 -10.18 0.00 -7.88
C MET A 63 -11.45 -0.88 -7.98
N GLY A 64 -11.43 -2.12 -7.48
CA GLY A 64 -12.67 -2.83 -7.09
C GLY A 64 -13.38 -3.71 -8.12
N GLU A 65 -12.77 -4.06 -9.27
CA GLU A 65 -13.32 -5.13 -10.14
C GLU A 65 -12.66 -6.49 -9.84
N GLN A 66 -13.45 -7.43 -9.31
CA GLN A 66 -13.06 -8.83 -9.17
C GLN A 66 -13.09 -9.52 -10.54
N ALA A 67 -11.94 -9.69 -11.18
CA ALA A 67 -11.82 -10.67 -12.27
C ALA A 67 -12.00 -12.08 -11.67
N GLY A 68 -13.05 -12.78 -12.09
CA GLY A 68 -13.38 -14.12 -11.59
C GLY A 68 -12.24 -15.12 -11.81
N LYS A 69 -12.04 -16.02 -10.83
CA LYS A 69 -11.03 -17.10 -10.90
C LYS A 69 -11.37 -18.02 -12.07
N ASN A 70 -10.48 -18.16 -13.05
CA ASN A 70 -10.66 -19.07 -14.18
C ASN A 70 -9.96 -20.41 -13.88
N ASP A 71 -10.72 -21.51 -13.87
CA ASP A 71 -10.18 -22.88 -13.83
C ASP A 71 -9.64 -23.26 -15.22
N PHE A 72 -8.46 -22.76 -15.57
CA PHE A 72 -7.76 -23.24 -16.77
C PHE A 72 -6.90 -24.46 -16.41
N GLY A 73 -7.07 -25.55 -17.16
CA GLY A 73 -6.31 -26.80 -16.91
C GLY A 73 -4.79 -26.68 -17.11
N GLY A 74 -4.35 -25.61 -17.78
CA GLY A 74 -2.96 -25.20 -17.87
C GLY A 74 -2.68 -24.31 -19.09
N ALA A 75 -1.63 -23.52 -18.99
CA ALA A 75 -1.06 -22.69 -20.06
C ALA A 75 0.42 -23.07 -20.22
N HIS A 76 0.85 -23.29 -21.45
CA HIS A 76 2.25 -23.54 -21.78
C HIS A 76 2.81 -22.32 -22.49
N LEU A 77 3.97 -21.86 -22.04
CA LEU A 77 4.64 -20.69 -22.56
C LEU A 77 6.01 -21.13 -23.10
N ASP A 78 6.04 -21.38 -24.41
CA ASP A 78 7.27 -21.76 -25.13
C ASP A 78 8.23 -20.56 -25.17
N SER A 79 9.43 -20.72 -24.61
CA SER A 79 10.47 -19.71 -24.61
C SER A 79 11.75 -20.25 -25.27
N PRO A 80 12.52 -19.43 -26.01
CA PRO A 80 13.75 -19.89 -26.64
C PRO A 80 14.75 -20.43 -25.62
N GLY A 81 15.14 -21.71 -25.77
CA GLY A 81 16.21 -22.36 -25.03
C GLY A 81 15.84 -22.84 -23.63
N TRP A 82 15.33 -24.07 -23.48
CA TRP A 82 15.05 -24.78 -22.21
C TRP A 82 14.40 -23.94 -21.08
N ASN A 83 13.76 -22.82 -21.44
CA ASN A 83 13.19 -21.84 -20.52
C ASN A 83 11.66 -21.84 -20.61
N ASP A 84 11.11 -22.94 -21.11
CA ASP A 84 9.67 -23.13 -21.20
C ASP A 84 9.07 -23.06 -19.81
N THR A 85 7.96 -22.35 -19.68
CA THR A 85 7.22 -22.28 -18.42
C THR A 85 5.87 -22.92 -18.61
N ARG A 86 5.46 -23.76 -17.67
CA ARG A 86 4.12 -24.33 -17.66
C ARG A 86 3.38 -23.89 -16.41
N VAL A 87 2.25 -23.22 -16.61
CA VAL A 87 1.33 -22.86 -15.53
C VAL A 87 0.16 -23.83 -15.56
N SER A 88 -0.25 -24.36 -14.41
CA SER A 88 -1.49 -25.11 -14.29
C SER A 88 -2.27 -24.67 -13.06
N ARG A 89 -3.59 -24.55 -13.19
CA ARG A 89 -4.49 -24.22 -12.08
C ARG A 89 -5.44 -25.39 -11.85
N SER A 90 -5.58 -25.80 -10.60
CA SER A 90 -6.50 -26.85 -10.18
C SER A 90 -7.14 -26.44 -8.85
N GLY A 91 -8.36 -25.90 -8.96
CA GLY A 91 -9.09 -25.33 -7.82
C GLY A 91 -8.28 -24.20 -7.17
N GLU A 92 -7.96 -24.41 -5.89
CA GLU A 92 -7.19 -23.48 -5.05
C GLU A 92 -5.69 -23.46 -5.34
N ASN A 93 -5.18 -24.35 -6.20
CA ASN A 93 -3.74 -24.47 -6.44
C ASN A 93 -3.36 -23.93 -7.82
N VAL A 94 -2.26 -23.20 -7.89
CA VAL A 94 -1.54 -22.86 -9.11
C VAL A 94 -0.14 -23.47 -9.01
N LEU A 95 0.29 -24.18 -10.04
CA LEU A 95 1.65 -24.70 -10.18
C LEU A 95 2.28 -24.01 -11.37
N VAL A 96 3.49 -23.50 -11.19
CA VAL A 96 4.32 -22.95 -12.25
C VAL A 96 5.60 -23.77 -12.31
N ASP A 97 5.72 -24.59 -13.35
CA ASP A 97 6.96 -25.28 -13.71
C ASP A 97 7.82 -24.26 -14.45
N GLY A 98 8.81 -23.71 -13.76
CA GLY A 98 9.68 -22.67 -14.27
C GLY A 98 10.94 -23.25 -14.92
N PRO A 99 11.76 -22.40 -15.55
CA PRO A 99 13.05 -22.82 -16.08
C PRO A 99 14.00 -23.31 -14.97
N GLY A 100 14.59 -24.50 -15.15
CA GLY A 100 15.61 -25.02 -14.24
C GLY A 100 15.04 -25.50 -12.91
N TRP A 101 15.38 -24.81 -11.81
CA TRP A 101 14.92 -25.12 -10.45
C TRP A 101 13.99 -24.02 -9.89
N ASN A 102 13.39 -23.22 -10.78
CA ASN A 102 12.55 -22.06 -10.42
C ASN A 102 11.06 -22.40 -10.42
N ASP A 103 10.71 -23.64 -10.07
CA ASP A 103 9.32 -24.03 -9.90
C ASP A 103 8.74 -23.34 -8.67
N PHE A 104 7.47 -22.94 -8.76
CA PHE A 104 6.74 -22.47 -7.60
C PHE A 104 5.30 -22.94 -7.61
N ARG A 105 4.72 -23.03 -6.42
CA ARG A 105 3.31 -23.40 -6.24
C ARG A 105 2.63 -22.38 -5.36
N ILE A 106 1.46 -21.93 -5.77
CA ILE A 106 0.56 -21.11 -4.97
C ILE A 106 -0.61 -21.99 -4.54
N SER A 107 -0.96 -21.96 -3.27
CA SER A 107 -2.15 -22.62 -2.71
C SER A 107 -2.98 -21.58 -1.97
N GLU A 108 -4.20 -21.30 -2.45
CA GLU A 108 -5.09 -20.27 -1.93
C GLU A 108 -6.32 -20.89 -1.25
N LYS A 109 -6.35 -20.87 0.08
CA LYS A 109 -7.55 -21.17 0.87
C LYS A 109 -8.13 -19.87 1.43
N PRO A 110 -9.42 -19.83 1.79
CA PRO A 110 -9.98 -18.69 2.52
C PRO A 110 -9.16 -18.39 3.79
N GLY A 111 -8.51 -17.22 3.82
CA GLY A 111 -7.66 -16.80 4.95
C GLY A 111 -6.27 -17.45 5.02
N ASP A 112 -5.83 -18.20 4.01
CA ASP A 112 -4.50 -18.82 4.00
C ASP A 112 -3.97 -18.92 2.56
N THR A 113 -2.89 -18.20 2.26
CA THR A 113 -2.20 -18.25 0.98
C THR A 113 -0.78 -18.73 1.21
N HIS A 114 -0.40 -19.82 0.54
CA HIS A 114 0.94 -20.36 0.62
C HIS A 114 1.60 -20.32 -0.76
N VAL A 115 2.83 -19.82 -0.83
CA VAL A 115 3.68 -19.84 -2.00
C VAL A 115 4.90 -20.67 -1.65
N ASP A 116 4.97 -21.89 -2.19
CA ASP A 116 6.17 -22.70 -2.20
C ASP A 116 7.09 -22.13 -3.29
N GLY A 117 8.17 -21.46 -2.90
CA GLY A 117 9.12 -20.83 -3.81
C GLY A 117 10.35 -21.71 -4.05
N PRO A 118 11.16 -21.42 -5.08
CA PRO A 118 12.39 -22.17 -5.29
C PRO A 118 13.41 -21.91 -4.16
N GLY A 119 13.95 -22.98 -3.59
CA GLY A 119 14.97 -22.92 -2.54
C GLY A 119 14.40 -22.69 -1.14
N TRP A 120 14.78 -21.59 -0.49
CA TRP A 120 14.30 -21.18 0.85
C TRP A 120 13.41 -19.94 0.76
N ASN A 121 12.73 -19.75 -0.38
CA ASN A 121 11.96 -18.55 -0.73
C ASN A 121 10.44 -18.74 -0.53
N ASP A 122 10.06 -19.62 0.38
CA ASP A 122 8.65 -19.86 0.69
C ASP A 122 8.06 -18.64 1.39
N LEU A 123 6.78 -18.40 1.10
CA LEU A 123 5.98 -17.35 1.70
C LEU A 123 4.65 -17.93 2.14
N GLN A 124 4.21 -17.64 3.36
CA GLN A 124 2.86 -17.97 3.78
C GLN A 124 2.17 -16.74 4.37
N ILE A 125 0.94 -16.47 3.95
CA ILE A 125 0.09 -15.42 4.49
C ILE A 125 -1.12 -16.07 5.13
N ARG A 126 -1.30 -15.91 6.43
CA ARG A 126 -2.44 -16.42 7.19
C ARG A 126 -3.23 -15.25 7.76
N ASP A 127 -4.45 -15.11 7.31
CA ASP A 127 -5.41 -14.10 7.76
C ASP A 127 -6.49 -14.74 8.64
N SER A 128 -6.69 -14.14 9.79
CA SER A 128 -7.77 -14.41 10.74
C SER A 128 -8.43 -13.09 11.11
N GLU A 129 -9.59 -13.16 11.77
CA GLU A 129 -10.43 -11.99 12.10
C GLU A 129 -9.62 -10.79 12.63
N ASN A 130 -8.67 -11.04 13.53
CA ASN A 130 -7.89 -10.01 14.21
C ASN A 130 -6.38 -10.14 14.01
N THR A 131 -5.91 -11.04 13.16
CA THR A 131 -4.47 -11.27 12.98
C THR A 131 -4.13 -11.64 11.56
N THR A 132 -3.13 -10.98 11.01
CA THR A 132 -2.46 -11.35 9.75
C THR A 132 -1.05 -11.77 10.08
N ILE A 133 -0.61 -12.94 9.62
CA ILE A 133 0.78 -13.41 9.73
C ILE A 133 1.33 -13.59 8.32
N ILE A 134 2.52 -13.07 8.08
CA ILE A 134 3.29 -13.25 6.85
C ILE A 134 4.58 -13.95 7.25
N ASP A 135 4.64 -15.26 7.06
CA ASP A 135 5.85 -16.05 7.24
C ASP A 135 6.68 -15.89 5.96
N GLY A 136 7.73 -15.07 6.05
CA GLY A 136 8.58 -14.70 4.93
C GLY A 136 9.83 -15.58 4.86
N PRO A 137 10.58 -15.53 3.75
CA PRO A 137 11.79 -16.31 3.64
C PRO A 137 12.87 -15.85 4.64
N GLY A 138 13.44 -16.83 5.35
CA GLY A 138 14.48 -16.59 6.35
C GLY A 138 13.93 -16.08 7.68
N TRP A 139 14.29 -14.84 8.05
CA TRP A 139 13.87 -14.20 9.31
C TRP A 139 13.03 -12.95 9.02
N ASN A 140 12.26 -12.96 7.92
CA ASN A 140 11.49 -11.83 7.42
C ASN A 140 9.99 -11.96 7.71
N ASP A 141 9.67 -12.47 8.89
CA ASP A 141 8.29 -12.69 9.32
C ASP A 141 7.66 -11.39 9.80
N TRP A 142 6.39 -11.21 9.48
CA TRP A 142 5.57 -10.11 9.96
C TRP A 142 4.30 -10.62 10.61
N ARG A 143 3.86 -9.95 11.67
CA ARG A 143 2.58 -10.21 12.30
C ARG A 143 1.85 -8.91 12.58
N ILE A 144 0.62 -8.80 12.10
CA ILE A 144 -0.27 -7.68 12.39
C ILE A 144 -1.37 -8.19 13.32
N THR A 145 -1.48 -7.62 14.51
CA THR A 145 -2.54 -7.91 15.48
C THR A 145 -3.42 -6.68 15.64
N ARG A 146 -4.74 -6.86 15.54
CA ARG A 146 -5.74 -5.80 15.67
C ARG A 146 -6.59 -6.08 16.90
N GLU A 147 -6.71 -5.09 17.77
CA GLU A 147 -7.57 -5.08 18.94
C GLU A 147 -8.48 -3.84 18.88
N ASP A 148 -9.53 -3.79 19.71
CA ASP A 148 -10.54 -2.73 19.69
C ASP A 148 -9.96 -1.30 19.63
N ASN A 149 -8.84 -1.07 20.34
CA ASN A 149 -8.20 0.23 20.47
C ASN A 149 -6.70 0.20 20.10
N SER A 150 -6.19 -0.90 19.55
CA SER A 150 -4.77 -1.01 19.23
C SER A 150 -4.50 -1.80 17.96
N VAL A 151 -3.40 -1.46 17.29
CA VAL A 151 -2.84 -2.26 16.20
C VAL A 151 -1.35 -2.43 16.49
N THR A 152 -0.88 -3.66 16.49
CA THR A 152 0.54 -3.99 16.63
C THR A 152 1.02 -4.64 15.34
N ILE A 153 2.17 -4.22 14.85
CA ILE A 153 2.87 -4.80 13.71
C ILE A 153 4.22 -5.26 14.25
N ASP A 154 4.36 -6.56 14.48
CA ASP A 154 5.63 -7.18 14.81
C ASP A 154 6.36 -7.46 13.49
N GLY A 155 7.53 -6.85 13.31
CA GLY A 155 8.33 -6.97 12.11
C GLY A 155 9.64 -7.70 12.37
N PRO A 156 10.42 -8.00 11.32
CA PRO A 156 11.70 -8.63 11.48
C PRO A 156 12.70 -7.68 12.16
N GLY A 157 13.42 -8.18 13.16
CA GLY A 157 14.46 -7.44 13.87
C GLY A 157 13.90 -6.40 14.83
N TRP A 158 14.14 -5.12 14.56
CA TRP A 158 13.73 -3.98 15.39
C TRP A 158 12.69 -3.11 14.67
N ASN A 159 11.87 -3.70 13.80
CA ASN A 159 10.92 -2.99 12.93
C ASN A 159 9.48 -3.08 13.43
N ASP A 160 9.30 -3.08 14.75
CA ASP A 160 7.98 -3.18 15.37
C ASP A 160 7.29 -1.82 15.42
N TRP A 161 5.99 -1.83 15.21
CA TRP A 161 5.13 -0.65 15.34
C TRP A 161 3.93 -0.95 16.21
N ARG A 162 3.51 0.02 17.00
CA ARG A 162 2.28 -0.09 17.78
C ARG A 162 1.49 1.20 17.76
N MET A 163 0.25 1.11 17.28
CA MET A 163 -0.73 2.18 17.37
C MET A 163 -1.68 1.89 18.53
N THR A 164 -1.95 2.89 19.37
CA THR A 164 -2.93 2.82 20.46
C THR A 164 -3.81 4.06 20.45
N ARG A 165 -5.09 3.88 20.68
CA ARG A 165 -6.06 4.96 20.86
C ARG A 165 -6.66 4.87 22.26
N ASP A 166 -6.67 5.98 22.97
CA ASP A 166 -7.32 6.11 24.28
C ASP A 166 -8.11 7.41 24.33
N GLY A 167 -9.42 7.30 24.07
CA GLY A 167 -10.32 8.43 23.91
C GLY A 167 -9.83 9.41 22.85
N ASP A 168 -9.50 10.62 23.30
CA ASP A 168 -8.99 11.73 22.50
C ASP A 168 -7.47 11.66 22.23
N ASN A 169 -6.80 10.59 22.67
CA ASN A 169 -5.37 10.38 22.47
C ASN A 169 -5.12 9.30 21.42
N LEU A 170 -4.13 9.55 20.57
CA LEU A 170 -3.54 8.60 19.65
C LEU A 170 -2.03 8.54 19.92
N ARG A 171 -1.47 7.35 20.02
CA ARG A 171 -0.03 7.12 20.12
C ARG A 171 0.39 6.08 19.09
N ILE A 172 1.47 6.36 18.37
CA ILE A 172 2.14 5.46 17.45
C ILE A 172 3.57 5.33 17.96
N ASP A 173 3.89 4.16 18.47
CA ASP A 173 5.24 3.75 18.83
C ASP A 173 5.89 3.14 17.59
N GLY A 174 7.03 3.67 17.20
CA GLY A 174 7.78 3.22 16.04
C GLY A 174 9.19 2.78 16.41
N PRO A 175 9.92 2.19 15.46
CA PRO A 175 11.31 1.82 15.68
C PRO A 175 12.20 3.06 15.83
N GLY A 176 13.06 3.07 16.84
CA GLY A 176 14.02 4.15 17.08
C GLY A 176 13.37 5.43 17.64
N TRP A 177 13.47 6.53 16.89
CA TRP A 177 12.96 7.86 17.29
C TRP A 177 11.71 8.26 16.50
N ASN A 178 10.97 7.29 15.95
CA ASN A 178 9.83 7.52 15.06
C ASN A 178 8.48 7.49 15.80
N ASP A 179 8.49 7.78 17.10
CA ASP A 179 7.28 7.87 17.90
C ASP A 179 6.48 9.12 17.50
N PHE A 180 5.16 8.99 17.54
CA PHE A 180 4.23 10.05 17.24
C PHE A 180 3.04 9.99 18.21
N ARG A 181 2.61 11.15 18.70
CA ARG A 181 1.47 11.24 19.60
C ARG A 181 0.59 12.42 19.21
N VAL A 182 -0.72 12.19 19.25
CA VAL A 182 -1.72 13.26 19.17
C VAL A 182 -2.55 13.19 20.42
N SER A 183 -2.73 14.32 21.08
CA SER A 183 -3.64 14.40 22.22
C SER A 183 -4.53 15.63 22.09
N LYS A 184 -5.77 15.49 22.53
CA LYS A 184 -6.68 16.61 22.70
C LYS A 184 -7.13 16.67 24.15
N ASN A 185 -7.04 17.86 24.74
CA ASN A 185 -7.48 18.13 26.09
C ASN A 185 -8.20 19.49 26.13
N GLY A 186 -9.53 19.43 26.24
CA GLY A 186 -10.38 20.61 26.16
C GLY A 186 -10.17 21.36 24.83
N ASP A 187 -9.75 22.62 24.94
CA ASP A 187 -9.48 23.50 23.80
C ASP A 187 -8.02 23.42 23.30
N THR A 188 -7.25 22.45 23.78
CA THR A 188 -5.87 22.21 23.35
C THR A 188 -5.77 20.94 22.50
N VAL A 189 -5.05 21.01 21.39
CA VAL A 189 -4.58 19.87 20.60
C VAL A 189 -3.06 19.91 20.56
N GLU A 190 -2.42 18.79 20.82
CA GLU A 190 -0.97 18.64 20.80
C GLU A 190 -0.61 17.47 19.88
N VAL A 191 0.39 17.69 19.05
CA VAL A 191 0.97 16.71 18.13
C VAL A 191 2.45 16.64 18.46
N ASP A 192 2.87 15.58 19.13
CA ASP A 192 4.27 15.29 19.42
C ASP A 192 4.80 14.41 18.28
N GLY A 193 5.82 14.90 17.59
CA GLY A 193 6.41 14.22 16.43
C GLY A 193 7.83 13.74 16.68
N PRO A 194 8.42 12.98 15.74
CA PRO A 194 9.84 12.66 15.77
C PRO A 194 10.70 13.93 15.84
N GLY A 195 11.62 13.98 16.80
CA GLY A 195 12.59 15.07 16.92
C GLY A 195 12.03 16.32 17.62
N TRP A 196 12.12 17.47 16.96
CA TRP A 196 11.69 18.78 17.50
C TRP A 196 10.48 19.34 16.75
N ASN A 197 9.66 18.46 16.15
CA ASN A 197 8.56 18.83 15.26
C ASN A 197 7.20 18.90 15.97
N ASP A 198 7.22 19.21 17.26
CA ASP A 198 6.02 19.25 18.08
C ASP A 198 5.19 20.49 17.74
N VAL A 199 3.88 20.31 17.69
CA VAL A 199 2.93 21.39 17.44
C VAL A 199 1.84 21.35 18.50
N ARG A 200 1.57 22.49 19.12
CA ARG A 200 0.48 22.63 20.08
C ARG A 200 -0.43 23.79 19.70
N VAL A 201 -1.70 23.50 19.51
CA VAL A 201 -2.74 24.48 19.26
C VAL A 201 -3.59 24.64 20.50
N THR A 202 -3.76 25.87 21.00
CA THR A 202 -4.64 26.20 22.13
C THR A 202 -5.62 27.28 21.71
N ARG A 203 -6.93 27.02 21.86
CA ARG A 203 -7.97 28.03 21.65
C ARG A 203 -8.51 28.52 23.00
N ARG A 204 -8.57 29.82 23.22
CA ARG A 204 -9.14 30.38 24.45
C ARG A 204 -9.56 31.82 24.27
N ASP A 205 -10.74 32.18 24.76
CA ASP A 205 -11.21 33.57 24.87
C ASP A 205 -11.08 34.38 23.56
N GLY A 206 -11.50 33.79 22.42
CA GLY A 206 -11.40 34.43 21.09
C GLY A 206 -9.99 34.45 20.49
N GLN A 207 -9.04 33.74 21.09
CA GLN A 207 -7.67 33.62 20.60
C GLN A 207 -7.35 32.17 20.23
N THR A 208 -6.51 31.99 19.20
CA THR A 208 -5.90 30.71 18.84
C THR A 208 -4.40 30.89 18.84
N LYS A 209 -3.71 30.15 19.72
CA LYS A 209 -2.24 30.08 19.76
C LYS A 209 -1.80 28.78 19.10
N VAL A 210 -0.83 28.84 18.21
CA VAL A 210 -0.15 27.69 17.61
C VAL A 210 1.31 27.78 18.03
N ASP A 211 1.75 26.91 18.92
CA ASP A 211 3.15 26.74 19.29
C ASP A 211 3.76 25.73 18.31
N GLY A 212 4.68 26.20 17.48
CA GLY A 212 5.30 25.41 16.42
C GLY A 212 6.71 24.95 16.78
N PRO A 213 7.37 24.20 15.88
CA PRO A 213 8.77 23.84 16.03
C PRO A 213 9.66 25.10 16.13
N GLY A 214 10.53 25.15 17.14
CA GLY A 214 11.53 26.22 17.24
C GLY A 214 10.94 27.59 17.57
N TRP A 215 10.94 28.50 16.58
CA TRP A 215 10.48 29.90 16.73
C TRP A 215 9.25 30.20 15.85
N ASP A 216 8.58 29.15 15.34
CA ASP A 216 7.48 29.24 14.38
C ASP A 216 6.10 29.31 15.07
N ASP A 217 5.99 30.16 16.10
CA ASP A 217 4.76 30.35 16.85
C ASP A 217 3.83 31.37 16.17
N TRP A 218 2.53 31.12 16.25
CA TRP A 218 1.48 32.01 15.73
C TRP A 218 0.44 32.31 16.80
N LEU A 219 -0.04 33.55 16.83
CA LEU A 219 -1.14 33.98 17.69
C LEU A 219 -2.20 34.72 16.89
N ILE A 220 -3.38 34.12 16.79
CA ILE A 220 -4.54 34.69 16.14
C ILE A 220 -5.46 35.24 17.22
N LYS A 221 -5.88 36.49 17.11
CA LYS A 221 -6.87 37.13 18.00
C LYS A 221 -8.04 37.61 17.16
N GLU A 222 -9.24 37.18 17.51
CA GLU A 222 -10.48 37.55 16.86
C GLU A 222 -11.29 38.48 17.78
N SER A 223 -11.85 39.54 17.21
CA SER A 223 -12.90 40.37 17.79
C SER A 223 -14.01 40.59 16.77
N ASP A 224 -15.12 41.19 17.21
CA ASP A 224 -16.32 41.37 16.39
C ASP A 224 -16.08 42.14 15.06
N SER A 225 -15.02 42.94 14.97
CA SER A 225 -14.70 43.74 13.80
C SER A 225 -13.26 43.60 13.31
N LYS A 226 -12.47 42.70 13.90
CA LYS A 226 -11.03 42.62 13.61
C LYS A 226 -10.45 41.23 13.85
N THR A 227 -9.53 40.84 12.98
CA THR A 227 -8.65 39.69 13.21
C THR A 227 -7.20 40.14 13.13
N THR A 228 -6.40 39.83 14.15
CA THR A 228 -4.95 40.02 14.12
C THR A 228 -4.26 38.66 14.15
N VAL A 229 -3.25 38.49 13.30
CA VAL A 229 -2.39 37.31 13.25
C VAL A 229 -0.97 37.79 13.53
N ASP A 230 -0.46 37.45 14.70
CA ASP A 230 0.94 37.68 15.07
C ASP A 230 1.72 36.42 14.66
N GLY A 231 2.63 36.55 13.70
CA GLY A 231 3.37 35.43 13.12
C GLY A 231 4.83 35.41 13.54
N PRO A 232 5.58 34.35 13.21
CA PRO A 232 6.99 34.28 13.54
C PRO A 232 7.79 35.35 12.79
N GLY A 233 8.72 35.98 13.51
CA GLY A 233 9.56 37.07 12.99
C GLY A 233 8.79 38.38 12.83
N TRP A 234 8.59 38.82 11.60
CA TRP A 234 7.92 40.09 11.24
C TRP A 234 6.64 39.87 10.41
N ASN A 235 6.08 38.66 10.48
CA ASN A 235 4.96 38.22 9.64
C ASN A 235 3.60 38.50 10.31
N ASP A 236 3.39 39.75 10.73
CA ASP A 236 2.16 40.16 11.39
C ASP A 236 1.14 40.68 10.38
N HIS A 237 -0.10 40.23 10.52
CA HIS A 237 -1.20 40.62 9.66
C HIS A 237 -2.39 41.11 10.47
N THR A 238 -3.11 42.08 9.91
CA THR A 238 -4.36 42.59 10.48
C THR A 238 -5.40 42.70 9.38
N ILE A 239 -6.58 42.17 9.66
CA ILE A 239 -7.76 42.28 8.79
C ILE A 239 -8.86 42.95 9.60
N ASP A 240 -9.35 44.08 9.11
CA ASP A 240 -10.51 44.77 9.68
C ASP A 240 -11.77 44.40 8.87
N TRP A 241 -12.85 44.07 9.57
CA TRP A 241 -14.13 43.70 8.99
C TRP A 241 -15.14 44.83 9.24
N SER A 242 -15.93 45.19 8.21
CA SER A 242 -16.92 46.28 8.23
C SER A 242 -18.34 45.80 8.48
#